data_AF-A0A7C3CRX5-F1
#
_entry.id   AF-A0A7C3CRX5-F1
#
_cell.length_a   1.000
_cell.length_b   1.000
_cell.length_c   1.000
_cell.angle_alpha   90.00
_cell.angle_beta   90.00
_cell.angle_gamma   90.00
#
_symmetry.space_group_name_H-M   'P 1'
#
loop_
_entity.id
_entity.type
_entity.pdbx_description
1 polymer ?
#
loop_
_entity_poly.entity_id
_entity_poly.type
_entity_poly.pdbx_seq_one_letter_code
_entity_poly.pdbx_strand_id
1 'polypeptide(L)' 'MVKVETSRLGDLINLKRGYDLPEKYRVKGEYPVISSAGMSGYHNDYKVEGPGVVTGRYGTLGQMYFIEDKYWP' A
#
# COMPACT_ATOMS: atom_id res chain seq x y z
N MET A 1 0.19 -32.91 7.93
CA MET A 1 0.84 -32.19 6.81
C MET A 1 -0.13 -31.12 6.34
N VAL A 2 0.32 -29.87 6.18
CA VAL A 2 -0.50 -28.82 5.56
C VAL A 2 -0.47 -29.04 4.05
N LYS A 3 -1.64 -29.15 3.42
CA LYS A 3 -1.78 -29.28 1.97
C LYS A 3 -1.76 -27.86 1.38
N VAL A 4 -0.80 -27.59 0.49
CA VAL A 4 -0.67 -26.30 -0.19
C VAL A 4 -1.27 -26.44 -1.59
N GLU A 5 -2.12 -25.50 -1.98
CA GLU A 5 -2.78 -25.48 -3.29
C GLU A 5 -2.52 -24.13 -3.97
N THR A 6 -2.33 -24.16 -5.29
CA THR A 6 -2.06 -22.95 -6.09
C THR A 6 -3.38 -22.26 -6.43
N SER A 7 -3.45 -20.94 -6.29
CA SER A 7 -4.62 -20.13 -6.66
C SER A 7 -4.18 -18.80 -7.25
N ARG A 8 -5.04 -18.14 -8.04
CA ARG A 8 -4.75 -16.78 -8.51
C ARG A 8 -4.99 -15.82 -7.36
N LEU A 9 -4.12 -14.83 -7.22
CA LEU A 9 -4.24 -13.83 -6.15
C LEU A 9 -5.59 -13.08 -6.21
N GLY A 10 -6.08 -12.76 -7.41
CA GLY A 10 -7.36 -12.09 -7.60
C GLY A 10 -8.59 -12.92 -7.20
N ASP A 11 -8.45 -14.24 -7.02
CA ASP A 11 -9.52 -15.10 -6.51
C ASP A 11 -9.55 -15.09 -4.97
N LEU A 12 -8.47 -14.64 -4.32
CA LEU A 12 -8.29 -14.66 -2.86
C LEU A 12 -8.43 -13.28 -2.23
N ILE A 13 -8.09 -12.21 -2.96
CA ILE A 13 -8.08 -10.85 -2.44
C ILE A 13 -8.70 -9.85 -3.41
N ASN A 14 -9.19 -8.74 -2.86
CA ASN A 14 -9.60 -7.58 -3.64
C ASN A 14 -8.50 -6.53 -3.64
N LEU A 15 -7.95 -6.23 -4.82
CA LEU A 15 -7.01 -5.12 -4.99
C LEU A 15 -7.78 -3.80 -5.00
N LYS A 16 -7.42 -2.89 -4.09
CA LYS A 16 -7.98 -1.53 -4.04
C LYS A 16 -6.93 -0.55 -4.55
N ARG A 17 -7.38 0.46 -5.31
CA ARG A 17 -6.54 1.60 -5.68
C ARG A 17 -6.28 2.44 -4.43
N GLY A 18 -5.06 2.99 -4.32
CA GLY A 18 -4.72 4.01 -3.32
C GLY A 18 -5.51 5.31 -3.48
N TYR A 19 -5.35 6.21 -2.52
CA TYR A 19 -6.05 7.49 -2.48
C TYR A 19 -5.15 8.59 -3.04
N ASP A 20 -5.71 9.48 -3.85
CA ASP A 20 -4.93 10.57 -4.43
C ASP A 20 -4.47 11.55 -3.35
N LEU A 21 -3.14 11.67 -3.19
CA LEU A 21 -2.51 12.68 -2.33
C LEU A 21 -1.32 13.34 -3.06
N PRO A 22 -1.62 14.23 -4.03
CA PRO A 22 -0.63 15.12 -4.63
C PRO A 22 0.22 15.84 -3.59
N GLU A 23 1.50 16.06 -3.89
CA GLU A 23 2.46 16.66 -2.97
C GLU A 23 2.00 18.00 -2.38
N LYS A 24 1.35 18.85 -3.18
CA LYS A 24 0.78 20.13 -2.76
C LYS A 24 -0.32 20.05 -1.68
N TYR A 25 -0.91 18.87 -1.48
CA TYR A 25 -1.93 18.64 -0.44
C TYR A 25 -1.35 17.93 0.78
N ARG A 26 -0.06 17.56 0.75
CA ARG A 26 0.59 16.91 1.88
C ARG A 26 0.89 17.95 2.95
N VAL A 27 0.31 17.71 4.12
CA VAL A 27 0.66 18.42 5.36
C VAL A 27 1.62 17.54 6.15
N LYS A 28 2.70 18.14 6.68
CA LYS A 28 3.71 17.45 7.49
C LYS A 28 3.04 16.71 8.66
N GLY A 29 3.36 15.44 8.83
CA GLY A 29 2.84 14.60 9.91
C GLY A 29 3.67 13.34 10.09
N GLU A 30 3.10 12.35 10.77
CA GLU A 30 3.77 11.11 11.17
C GLU A 30 3.41 9.90 10.31
N TYR A 31 2.33 9.95 9.53
CA TYR A 31 1.87 8.79 8.77
C TYR A 31 2.62 8.70 7.44
N PRO A 32 3.26 7.56 7.14
CA PRO A 32 3.97 7.37 5.90
C PRO A 32 3.01 7.39 4.70
N VAL A 33 3.42 8.05 3.62
CA VAL A 33 2.74 8.00 2.33
C VAL A 33 3.42 6.96 1.47
N ILE A 34 2.75 5.87 1.21
CA ILE A 34 3.24 4.74 0.43
C ILE A 34 2.72 4.87 -1.00
N SER A 35 3.61 4.67 -1.97
CA SER A 35 3.29 4.69 -3.39
C SER A 35 3.67 3.35 -4.01
N SER A 36 3.42 3.20 -5.32
CA SER A 36 3.90 2.05 -6.09
C SER A 36 5.43 1.89 -6.09
N ALA A 37 6.19 2.95 -5.76
CA ALA A 37 7.65 2.93 -5.66
C ALA A 37 8.14 2.88 -4.19
N GLY A 38 7.24 2.60 -3.24
CA GLY A 38 7.53 2.58 -1.81
C GLY A 38 7.22 3.92 -1.15
N MET A 39 7.87 4.16 0.00
CA MET A 39 7.62 5.34 0.80
C MET A 39 8.05 6.62 0.09
N SER A 40 7.17 7.61 0.03
CA SER A 40 7.35 8.86 -0.73
C SER A 40 7.28 10.13 0.15
N GLY A 41 7.19 9.96 1.47
CA GLY A 41 7.10 11.07 2.43
C GLY A 41 6.15 10.76 3.58
N TYR A 42 5.65 11.82 4.21
CA TYR A 42 4.72 11.74 5.35
C TYR A 42 3.52 12.66 5.17
N HIS A 43 2.43 12.31 5.83
CA HIS A 43 1.22 13.09 5.93
C HIS A 43 0.67 13.10 7.37
N ASN A 44 -0.20 14.05 7.70
CA ASN A 44 -0.82 14.16 9.02
C ASN A 44 -2.14 13.38 9.16
N ASP A 45 -2.59 12.71 8.09
CA ASP A 45 -3.75 11.82 8.08
C ASP A 45 -3.39 10.47 7.42
N TYR A 46 -4.17 9.44 7.74
CA TYR A 46 -4.04 8.09 7.19
C TYR A 46 -5.37 7.62 6.59
N LYS A 47 -5.32 6.65 5.68
CA LYS A 47 -6.53 6.04 5.09
C LYS A 47 -6.66 4.55 5.36
N VAL A 48 -5.57 3.92 5.79
CA VAL A 48 -5.53 2.49 6.10
C VAL A 48 -4.77 2.32 7.41
N GLU A 49 -5.33 1.52 8.31
CA GLU A 49 -4.64 0.98 9.47
C GLU A 49 -4.12 -0.40 9.09
N GLY A 50 -2.82 -0.63 9.25
CA GLY A 50 -2.18 -1.89 8.90
C GLY A 50 -2.66 -3.08 9.75
N PRO A 51 -2.16 -4.29 9.44
CA PRO A 51 -1.16 -4.59 8.42
C PRO A 51 -1.72 -4.55 6.99
N GLY A 52 -0.92 -4.08 6.03
CA GLY A 52 -1.31 -3.97 4.63
C GLY A 52 -0.16 -4.24 3.64
N VAL A 53 -0.50 -4.68 2.43
CA VAL A 53 0.45 -4.85 1.32
C VAL A 53 0.11 -3.88 0.20
N VAL A 54 1.09 -3.08 -0.22
CA VAL A 54 0.98 -2.18 -1.39
C VAL A 54 1.86 -2.72 -2.51
N THR A 55 1.35 -2.69 -3.73
CA THR A 55 2.10 -3.09 -4.93
C THR A 55 1.88 -2.11 -6.08
N GLY A 56 2.82 -2.07 -7.01
CA GLY A 56 2.75 -1.19 -8.16
C GLY A 56 1.70 -1.59 -9.19
N ARG A 57 1.05 -0.60 -9.80
CA ARG A 57 0.09 -0.80 -10.91
C ARG A 57 0.77 -0.75 -12.29
N TYR A 58 1.84 0.04 -12.43
CA TYR A 58 2.60 0.23 -13.67
C TYR A 58 4.03 0.66 -13.34
N GLY A 59 5.02 0.23 -14.13
CA GLY A 59 6.45 0.56 -13.96
C GLY A 59 7.17 -0.21 -12.84
N THR A 60 6.50 -0.46 -11.71
CA THR A 60 7.05 -1.17 -10.53
C THR A 60 6.32 -2.48 -10.22
N LEU A 61 5.70 -3.09 -11.23
CA LEU A 61 5.04 -4.40 -11.10
C LEU A 61 6.01 -5.43 -10.50
N GLY A 62 5.56 -6.15 -9.48
CA GLY A 62 6.36 -7.17 -8.78
C GLY A 62 7.04 -6.66 -7.51
N GLN A 63 7.11 -5.35 -7.25
CA GLN A 63 7.49 -4.84 -5.94
C GLN A 63 6.29 -4.82 -4.99
N MET A 64 6.51 -5.26 -3.75
CA MET A 64 5.52 -5.28 -2.69
C MET A 64 6.12 -4.65 -1.44
N TYR A 65 5.32 -3.81 -0.78
CA TYR A 65 5.69 -3.16 0.47
C TYR A 65 4.67 -3.60 1.52
N PHE A 66 5.17 -4.19 2.61
CA PHE A 66 4.37 -4.53 3.76
C PHE A 66 4.46 -3.40 4.78
N ILE A 67 3.32 -2.99 5.33
CA ILE A 67 3.23 -1.90 6.29
C ILE A 67 2.43 -2.39 7.48
N GLU A 68 3.03 -2.31 8.66
CA GLU A 68 2.41 -2.78 9.91
C GLU A 68 1.47 -1.74 10.52
N ASP A 69 1.84 -0.46 10.43
CA ASP A 69 1.14 0.64 11.09
C ASP A 69 0.20 1.42 10.14
N LYS A 70 -0.38 2.51 10.66
CA LYS A 70 -1.23 3.44 9.90
C LYS A 70 -0.47 4.12 8.77
N TYR A 71 -1.08 4.21 7.59
CA TYR A 71 -0.46 4.79 6.41
C TYR A 71 -1.46 5.37 5.41
N TRP A 72 -0.93 6.14 4.47
CA TRP A 72 -1.65 6.57 3.28
C TRP A 72 -1.20 5.72 2.07
N PRO A 73 -2.07 4.90 1.45
CA PRO A 73 -1.74 4.02 0.33
C PRO A 73 -1.84 4.68 -1.06
#